data_AF-A0A141RGI2-F1
#
_entry.id   AF-A0A141RGI2-F1
#
_cell.length_a   1.000
_cell.length_b   1.000
_cell.length_c   1.000
_cell.angle_alpha   90.00
_cell.angle_beta   90.00
_cell.angle_gamma   90.00
#
_symmetry.space_group_name_H-M   'P 1'
#
loop_
_entity.id
_entity.type
_entity.pdbx_description
1 polymer ?
#
loop_
_entity_poly.entity_id
_entity_poly.type
_entity_poly.pdbx_seq_one_letter_code
_entity_poly.pdbx_strand_id
1 'polypeptide(L)' 'LRAKFEQHAELRTLLRATASAKLVEHTQNDAYWGDGGNGQGKNRLGYLLMALRG' A
#
# COMPACT_ATOMS: atom_id res chain seq x y z
N LEU A 1 3.66 -9.71 1.17
CA LEU A 1 2.72 -8.94 0.32
C LEU A 1 2.22 -9.76 -0.87
N ARG A 2 3.09 -10.16 -1.80
CA ARG A 2 2.69 -10.94 -3.00
C ARG A 2 1.77 -12.13 -2.68
N ALA A 3 2.19 -13.05 -1.81
CA ALA A 3 1.38 -14.22 -1.42
C ALA A 3 -0.04 -13.85 -0.94
N LYS A 4 -0.20 -12.77 -0.16
CA LYS A 4 -1.52 -12.30 0.30
C LYS A 4 -2.45 -11.95 -0.87
N PHE A 5 -1.93 -11.30 -1.91
CA PHE A 5 -2.74 -10.90 -3.08
C PHE A 5 -2.84 -12.01 -4.13
N GLU A 6 -2.00 -13.05 -4.07
CA GLU A 6 -2.15 -14.27 -4.87
C GLU A 6 -3.20 -15.21 -4.29
N GLN A 7 -3.23 -15.34 -2.95
CA GLN A 7 -4.18 -16.19 -2.23
C GLN A 7 -5.61 -15.63 -2.20
N HIS A 8 -5.76 -14.31 -2.37
CA HIS A 8 -7.04 -13.59 -2.25
C HIS A 8 -7.33 -12.77 -3.50
N ALA A 9 -8.06 -13.35 -4.46
CA ALA A 9 -8.36 -12.72 -5.74
C ALA A 9 -9.17 -11.43 -5.60
N GLU A 10 -10.05 -11.35 -4.60
CA GLU A 10 -10.83 -10.17 -4.23
C GLU A 10 -9.94 -8.99 -3.84
N LEU A 11 -8.88 -9.23 -3.05
CA LEU A 11 -7.94 -8.19 -2.65
C LEU A 11 -7.12 -7.70 -3.85
N ARG A 12 -6.77 -8.60 -4.78
CA ARG A 12 -6.07 -8.23 -6.01
C ARG A 12 -6.94 -7.35 -6.91
N THR A 13 -8.23 -7.68 -7.02
CA THR A 13 -9.20 -6.86 -7.75
C THR A 13 -9.36 -5.49 -7.12
N LEU A 14 -9.49 -5.41 -5.79
CA LEU A 14 -9.55 -4.14 -5.06
C LEU A 14 -8.28 -3.31 -5.24
N LEU A 15 -7.10 -3.93 -5.16
CA LEU A 15 -5.82 -3.25 -5.39
C LEU A 15 -5.74 -2.66 -6.80
N ARG A 16 -6.18 -3.41 -7.82
CA ARG A 16 -6.23 -2.93 -9.22
C ARG A 16 -7.25 -1.82 -9.42
N ALA A 17 -8.39 -1.87 -8.73
CA ALA A 17 -9.42 -0.83 -8.78
C ALA A 17 -8.93 0.53 -8.29
N THR A 18 -7.82 0.59 -7.53
CA THR A 18 -7.17 1.86 -7.16
C THR A 18 -6.53 2.59 -8.35
N ALA A 19 -6.45 1.96 -9.53
CA ALA A 19 -5.99 2.55 -10.78
C ALA A 19 -4.66 3.28 -10.63
N SER A 20 -4.60 4.58 -10.93
CA SER A 20 -3.40 5.42 -10.80
C SER A 20 -3.29 6.13 -9.45
N ALA A 21 -4.24 5.91 -8.53
CA ALA A 21 -4.23 6.58 -7.24
C ALA A 21 -3.00 6.22 -6.42
N LYS A 22 -2.48 7.22 -5.68
CA LYS A 22 -1.39 7.03 -4.75
C LYS A 22 -1.92 6.36 -3.49
N LEU A 23 -1.30 5.25 -3.09
CA LEU A 23 -1.63 4.56 -1.83
C LEU A 23 -0.71 5.07 -0.72
N VAL A 24 -1.32 5.54 0.37
CA VAL A 24 -0.63 6.04 1.55
C VAL A 24 -1.19 5.34 2.77
N GLU A 25 -0.33 4.68 3.54
CA GLU A 25 -0.71 4.16 4.84
C GLU A 25 -0.48 5.26 5.88
N HIS A 26 -1.58 5.77 6.43
CA HIS A 26 -1.58 6.91 7.33
C HIS A 26 -1.58 6.45 8.78
N THR A 27 -0.44 6.60 9.45
CA THR A 27 -0.26 6.15 10.84
C THR A 27 0.79 6.95 11.57
N GLN A 28 0.50 7.32 12.82
CA GLN A 28 1.46 8.01 13.70
C GLN A 28 2.51 7.06 14.29
N ASN A 29 2.26 5.74 14.22
CA ASN A 29 3.05 4.74 14.94
C ASN A 29 4.23 4.19 14.11
N ASP A 30 4.24 4.42 12.79
CA ASP A 30 5.24 3.87 11.89
C ASP A 30 5.57 4.82 10.73
N ALA A 31 6.69 5.53 10.85
CA ALA A 31 7.20 6.41 9.81
C ALA A 31 8.03 5.68 8.73
N TYR A 32 8.30 4.38 8.87
CA TYR A 32 9.04 3.61 7.87
C TYR A 32 8.09 2.95 6.88
N TRP A 33 7.09 2.21 7.35
CA TRP A 33 6.10 1.57 6.50
C TRP A 33 4.97 2.52 6.09
N GLY A 34 4.59 3.44 6.98
CA GLY A 34 3.58 4.48 6.77
C GLY A 34 4.14 5.87 6.57
N ASP A 35 3.26 6.86 6.62
CA ASP A 35 3.57 8.29 6.45
C ASP A 35 3.91 9.03 7.76
N GLY A 36 3.97 8.32 8.90
CA GLY A 36 4.28 8.90 10.20
C GLY A 36 3.20 9.82 10.76
N GLY A 37 2.00 9.86 10.16
CA GLY A 37 0.84 10.64 10.62
C GLY A 37 0.94 12.13 10.32
N ASN A 38 2.09 12.58 9.82
CA ASN A 38 2.36 13.96 9.42
C ASN A 38 2.82 14.06 7.95
N GLY A 39 2.77 12.95 7.20
CA GLY A 39 3.17 12.89 5.80
C GLY A 39 4.68 12.81 5.55
N GLN A 40 5.53 12.79 6.58
CA GLN A 40 6.99 12.76 6.44
C GLN A 40 7.58 11.35 6.48
N GLY A 41 6.76 10.33 6.76
CA GLY A 41 7.18 8.94 6.71
C GLY A 41 7.46 8.44 5.30
N LYS A 42 8.15 7.31 5.21
CA LYS A 42 8.64 6.74 3.94
C LYS A 42 7.57 6.02 3.14
N ASN A 43 6.41 5.72 3.72
CA ASN A 43 5.26 5.05 3.08
C ASN A 43 5.68 3.82 2.24
N ARG A 44 6.64 3.02 2.73
CA ARG A 44 7.22 1.88 1.98
C ARG A 44 6.16 0.84 1.65
N LEU A 45 5.14 0.68 2.50
CA LEU A 45 4.04 -0.23 2.24
C LEU A 45 3.21 0.23 1.03
N GLY A 46 2.83 1.52 0.99
CA GLY A 46 2.12 2.09 -0.15
C GLY A 46 2.89 1.91 -1.45
N TYR A 47 4.21 2.15 -1.44
CA TYR A 47 5.07 1.93 -2.61
C TYR A 47 5.08 0.46 -3.07
N LEU A 48 5.21 -0.49 -2.16
CA LEU A 48 5.19 -1.91 -2.51
C LEU A 48 3.84 -2.37 -3.05
N LEU A 49 2.72 -1.85 -2.50
CA LEU A 49 1.38 -2.13 -3.01
C LEU A 49 1.19 -1.58 -4.43
N MET A 50 1.66 -0.35 -4.69
CA MET A 50 1.62 0.23 -6.04
C MET A 50 2.50 -0.54 -7.03
N ALA A 51 3.67 -1.03 -6.61
CA ALA A 51 4.52 -1.89 -7.44
C ALA A 51 3.87 -3.26 -7.72
N LEU A 52 3.11 -3.80 -6.76
CA LEU A 52 2.41 -5.08 -6.91
C LEU A 52 1.12 -4.98 -7.73
N ARG A 53 0.55 -3.78 -7.90
CA ARG A 53 -0.74 -3.53 -8.57
C ARG A 53 -0.81 -4.04 -10.02
N GLY A 54 0.34 -4.23 -10.69
CA GLY A 54 0.48 -4.76 -12.06
C GLY A 54 -0.32 -6.04 -12.36
#